data_AF-A0A7C8DLN4-F1
#
_entry.id   AF-A0A7C8DLN4-F1
#
_cell.length_a   1.000
_cell.length_b   1.000
_cell.length_c   1.000
_cell.angle_alpha   90.00
_cell.angle_beta   90.00
_cell.angle_gamma   90.00
#
_symmetry.space_group_name_H-M   'P 1'
#
loop_
_entity.id
_entity.type
_entity.pdbx_description
1 polymer ?
#
loop_
_entity_poly.entity_id
_entity_poly.type
_entity_poly.pdbx_seq_one_letter_code
_entity_poly.pdbx_strand_id
1 'polypeptide(L)'
;MKILLILILIAAVFYMAQHFLSTKAKAGAADNIATGEKFLTANASKDGVKTTVSGLQYLVLTQGTGTEHPATRDKVTVHYHGTLLDGTVFDSSLDRG
;
A
#
# COMPACT_ATOMS: atom_id res chain seq x y z
N MET A 1 20.29 39.48 -23.75
CA MET A 1 21.19 38.38 -23.31
C MET A 1 20.95 37.96 -21.86
N LYS A 2 20.96 38.86 -20.86
CA LYS A 2 20.75 38.51 -19.44
C LYS A 2 19.40 37.83 -19.13
N ILE A 3 18.31 38.32 -19.73
CA ILE A 3 16.96 37.73 -19.58
C ILE A 3 16.91 36.29 -20.12
N LEU A 4 17.56 36.04 -21.26
CA LEU A 4 17.62 34.70 -21.87
C LEU A 4 18.36 33.70 -20.97
N LEU A 5 19.47 34.13 -20.34
CA LEU A 5 20.23 33.29 -19.40
C LEU A 5 19.43 32.95 -18.15
N ILE A 6 18.61 33.88 -17.64
CA ILE A 6 17.73 33.65 -16.49
C ILE A 6 16.65 32.62 -16.83
N LEU A 7 16.05 32.70 -18.02
CA LEU A 7 15.04 31.72 -18.46
C LEU A 7 15.61 30.30 -18.61
N ILE A 8 16.84 30.18 -19.13
CA ILE A 8 17.54 28.90 -19.24
C ILE A 8 17.83 28.33 -17.84
N LEU A 9 18.25 29.17 -16.90
CA LEU A 9 18.52 28.75 -15.52
C LEU A 9 17.22 28.26 -14.84
N ILE A 10 16.11 28.97 -15.02
CA ILE A 10 14.80 28.56 -14.48
C ILE A 10 14.35 27.24 -15.10
N ALA A 11 14.48 27.08 -16.42
CA ALA A 11 14.14 25.84 -17.10
C ALA A 11 15.01 24.66 -16.63
N ALA A 12 16.31 24.88 -16.41
CA ALA A 12 17.23 23.87 -15.89
C ALA A 12 16.89 23.47 -14.44
N VAL A 13 16.61 24.45 -13.57
CA VAL A 13 16.17 24.20 -12.18
C VAL A 13 14.83 23.46 -12.16
N PHE A 14 13.89 23.86 -13.02
CA PHE A 14 12.59 23.18 -13.15
C PHE A 14 12.76 21.74 -13.63
N TYR A 15 13.58 21.50 -14.65
CA TYR A 15 13.90 20.17 -15.15
C TYR A 15 14.58 19.29 -14.08
N MET A 16 15.56 19.83 -13.35
CA MET A 16 16.22 19.14 -12.24
C MET A 16 15.24 18.81 -11.11
N ALA A 17 14.36 19.73 -10.75
CA ALA A 17 13.31 19.49 -9.75
C ALA A 17 12.35 18.38 -10.21
N GLN A 18 11.84 18.45 -11.45
CA GLN A 18 10.98 17.41 -12.01
C GLN A 18 11.67 16.03 -12.03
N HIS A 19 12.94 15.97 -12.42
CA HIS A 19 13.70 14.73 -12.45
C HIS A 19 13.95 14.17 -11.04
N PHE A 20 14.26 15.03 -10.06
CA PHE A 20 14.45 14.64 -8.67
C PHE A 20 13.14 14.16 -7.99
N LEU A 21 12.02 14.84 -8.23
CA LEU A 21 10.71 14.39 -7.74
C LEU A 21 10.31 13.05 -8.37
N SER A 22 10.57 12.87 -9.67
CA SER A 22 10.25 11.62 -10.39
C SER A 22 11.11 10.43 -9.93
N THR A 23 12.39 10.67 -9.63
CA THR A 23 13.31 9.63 -9.13
C THR A 23 12.99 9.25 -7.69
N LYS A 24 12.64 10.19 -6.81
CA LYS A 24 12.14 9.88 -5.46
C LYS A 24 10.85 9.07 -5.47
N ALA A 25 9.88 9.41 -6.33
CA ALA A 25 8.65 8.65 -6.46
C ALA A 25 8.89 7.21 -6.98
N LYS A 26 9.79 7.04 -7.96
CA LYS A 26 10.18 5.72 -8.47
C LYS A 26 10.96 4.90 -7.45
N ALA A 27 11.84 5.52 -6.66
CA ALA A 27 12.58 4.84 -5.59
C ALA A 27 11.62 4.30 -4.51
N GLY A 28 10.66 5.11 -4.05
CA GLY A 28 9.66 4.65 -3.08
C GLY A 28 8.77 3.51 -3.60
N ALA A 29 8.45 3.49 -4.89
CA ALA A 29 7.69 2.39 -5.49
C ALA A 29 8.50 1.07 -5.50
N ALA A 30 9.78 1.12 -5.89
CA ALA A 30 10.65 -0.05 -5.91
C ALA A 30 10.86 -0.62 -4.50
N ASP A 31 11.11 0.26 -3.52
CA ASP A 31 11.29 -0.13 -2.12
C ASP A 31 10.02 -0.79 -1.54
N ASN A 32 8.85 -0.26 -1.87
CA ASN A 32 7.57 -0.83 -1.45
C ASN A 32 7.29 -2.20 -2.08
N ILE A 33 7.64 -2.40 -3.35
CA ILE A 33 7.51 -3.71 -4.01
C ILE A 33 8.42 -4.72 -3.30
N ALA A 34 9.70 -4.41 -3.12
CA ALA A 34 10.65 -5.32 -2.47
C ALA A 34 10.25 -5.63 -1.02
N THR A 35 9.80 -4.62 -0.27
CA THR A 35 9.33 -4.80 1.11
C THR A 35 8.05 -5.63 1.17
N GLY A 36 7.11 -5.40 0.26
CA GLY A 36 5.88 -6.15 0.11
C GLY A 36 6.11 -7.62 -0.22
N GLU A 37 6.96 -7.91 -1.21
CA GLU A 37 7.32 -9.27 -1.61
C GLU A 37 7.97 -10.05 -0.47
N LYS A 38 8.91 -9.41 0.24
CA LYS A 38 9.56 -9.99 1.42
C LYS A 38 8.54 -10.30 2.52
N PHE A 39 7.64 -9.35 2.79
CA PHE A 39 6.57 -9.55 3.79
C PHE A 39 5.66 -10.71 3.40
N LEU A 40 5.14 -10.73 2.17
CA LEU A 40 4.23 -11.77 1.71
C LEU A 40 4.90 -13.16 1.71
N THR A 41 6.16 -13.25 1.31
CA THR A 41 6.93 -14.51 1.35
C THR A 41 7.06 -15.04 2.78
N ALA A 42 7.45 -14.17 3.72
CA ALA A 42 7.57 -14.55 5.12
C ALA A 42 6.21 -14.87 5.76
N ASN A 43 5.16 -14.11 5.41
CA ASN A 43 3.85 -14.24 6.00
C ASN A 43 3.13 -15.51 5.54
N ALA A 44 3.31 -15.94 4.29
CA ALA A 44 2.77 -17.20 3.77
C ALA A 44 3.26 -18.43 4.55
N SER A 45 4.41 -18.33 5.22
CA SER A 45 5.01 -19.43 5.99
C SER A 45 4.56 -19.46 7.45
N LYS A 46 3.74 -18.50 7.90
CA LYS A 46 3.24 -18.47 9.28
C LYS A 46 2.12 -19.49 9.46
N ASP A 47 2.05 -20.04 10.67
CA ASP A 47 1.01 -21.03 11.00
C ASP A 47 -0.41 -20.47 10.82
N GLY A 48 -1.28 -21.30 10.26
CA GLY A 48 -2.67 -20.96 9.94
C GLY A 48 -2.89 -20.00 8.76
N VAL A 49 -1.85 -19.37 8.20
CA VAL A 49 -1.99 -18.49 7.03
C VAL A 49 -2.31 -19.33 5.80
N LYS A 50 -3.33 -18.89 5.05
CA LYS A 50 -3.75 -19.49 3.78
C LYS A 50 -3.56 -18.50 2.64
N THR A 51 -3.05 -18.98 1.53
CA THR A 51 -2.85 -18.21 0.29
C THR A 51 -3.86 -18.66 -0.76
N THR A 52 -4.60 -17.72 -1.34
CA THR A 52 -5.53 -17.98 -2.44
C THR A 52 -4.81 -18.06 -3.79
N VAL A 53 -5.50 -18.50 -4.84
CA VAL A 53 -4.98 -18.50 -6.22
C VAL A 53 -4.60 -17.10 -6.71
N SER A 54 -5.29 -16.06 -6.23
CA SER A 54 -4.97 -14.66 -6.56
C SER A 54 -3.76 -14.10 -5.79
N GLY A 55 -3.20 -14.85 -4.84
CA GLY A 55 -2.10 -14.42 -3.98
C GLY A 55 -2.54 -13.70 -2.71
N LEU A 56 -3.84 -13.54 -2.46
CA LEU A 56 -4.34 -13.00 -1.19
C LEU A 56 -4.00 -13.97 -0.06
N GLN A 57 -3.43 -13.43 1.02
CA GLN A 57 -3.14 -14.18 2.23
C GLN A 57 -4.11 -13.79 3.34
N TYR A 58 -4.62 -14.78 4.07
CA TYR A 58 -5.49 -14.54 5.22
C TYR A 58 -5.22 -15.55 6.34
N LEU A 59 -5.53 -15.14 7.57
CA LEU A 59 -5.52 -15.97 8.76
C LEU A 59 -6.88 -15.83 9.43
N VAL A 60 -7.56 -16.95 9.68
CA VAL A 60 -8.81 -16.94 10.46
C VAL A 60 -8.45 -16.94 11.94
N LEU A 61 -8.66 -15.81 12.61
CA LEU A 61 -8.40 -15.68 14.05
C LEU A 61 -9.50 -16.31 14.90
N THR A 62 -10.75 -16.16 14.46
CA THR A 62 -11.92 -16.75 15.12
C THR A 62 -12.92 -17.18 14.04
N GLN A 63 -13.24 -18.47 14.04
CA GLN A 63 -14.19 -19.03 13.08
C GLN A 63 -15.62 -18.58 13.44
N GLY A 64 -16.32 -17.96 12.48
CA GLY A 64 -17.73 -17.64 12.63
C GLY A 64 -18.61 -18.90 12.55
N THR A 65 -19.80 -18.84 13.14
CA THR A 65 -20.78 -19.94 13.15
C THR A 65 -21.89 -19.79 12.09
N GLY A 66 -21.88 -18.69 11.34
CA GLY A 66 -22.86 -18.44 10.28
C GLY A 66 -22.65 -19.37 9.08
N THR A 67 -23.76 -19.77 8.45
CA THR A 67 -23.76 -20.62 7.25
C THR A 67 -23.87 -19.82 5.95
N GLU A 68 -24.29 -18.55 6.05
CA GLU A 68 -24.38 -17.65 4.91
C GLU A 68 -23.07 -16.92 4.70
N HIS A 69 -22.64 -16.82 3.44
CA HIS A 69 -21.44 -16.10 3.04
C HIS A 69 -21.83 -14.99 2.07
N PRO A 70 -21.28 -13.77 2.24
CA PRO A 70 -21.67 -12.63 1.42
C PRO A 70 -21.30 -12.84 -0.06
N ALA A 71 -22.23 -12.51 -0.93
CA ALA A 71 -22.02 -12.41 -2.38
C ALA A 71 -21.44 -11.03 -2.75
N THR A 72 -21.01 -10.90 -4.01
CA THR A 72 -20.34 -9.68 -4.51
C THR A 72 -21.20 -8.42 -4.48
N ARG A 73 -22.53 -8.54 -4.33
CA ARG A 73 -23.47 -7.40 -4.31
C ARG A 73 -24.05 -7.12 -2.93
N ASP A 74 -23.68 -7.91 -1.93
CA ASP A 74 -24.22 -7.77 -0.58
C ASP A 74 -23.55 -6.61 0.15
N LYS A 75 -24.29 -6.02 1.09
CA LYS A 75 -23.74 -5.06 2.03
C LYS A 75 -23.38 -5.80 3.32
N VAL A 76 -22.16 -5.60 3.79
CA VAL A 76 -21.68 -6.15 5.06
C VAL A 76 -21.45 -5.04 6.06
N THR A 77 -21.61 -5.36 7.35
CA THR A 77 -21.19 -4.48 8.46
C THR A 77 -19.93 -5.08 9.07
N VAL A 78 -18.87 -4.28 9.19
CA VAL A 78 -17.56 -4.74 9.62
C VAL A 78 -16.93 -3.78 10.61
N HIS A 79 -16.25 -4.34 11.61
CA HIS A 79 -15.20 -3.63 12.31
C HIS A 79 -13.86 -4.03 11.69
N TYR A 80 -13.05 -3.04 11.33
CA TYR A 80 -11.75 -3.20 10.70
C TYR A 80 -10.73 -2.19 11.21
N HIS A 81 -9.47 -2.56 11.05
CA HIS A 81 -8.29 -1.75 11.33
C HIS A 81 -7.24 -2.03 10.24
N GLY A 82 -6.84 -0.99 9.51
CA GLY A 82 -5.94 -1.05 8.37
C GLY A 82 -4.61 -0.37 8.65
N THR A 83 -3.53 -1.13 8.50
CA THR A 83 -2.15 -0.65 8.72
C THR A 83 -1.26 -0.92 7.51
N LEU A 84 -0.25 -0.07 7.33
CA LEU A 84 0.90 -0.38 6.49
C LEU A 84 1.82 -1.40 7.18
N LEU A 85 2.83 -1.89 6.46
CA LEU A 85 3.77 -2.90 6.96
C LEU A 85 4.68 -2.40 8.10
N ASP A 86 4.82 -1.09 8.24
CA ASP A 86 5.53 -0.45 9.34
C ASP A 86 4.65 -0.20 10.58
N GLY A 87 3.38 -0.58 10.52
CA GLY A 87 2.40 -0.39 11.60
C GLY A 87 1.67 0.95 11.56
N THR A 88 1.99 1.85 10.62
CA THR A 88 1.25 3.10 10.45
C THR A 88 -0.21 2.81 10.10
N VAL A 89 -1.13 3.29 10.95
CA VAL A 89 -2.58 3.18 10.71
C VAL A 89 -2.98 4.16 9.62
N PHE A 90 -3.63 3.67 8.56
CA PHE A 90 -4.19 4.53 7.51
C PHE A 90 -5.72 4.67 7.63
N ASP A 91 -6.39 3.68 8.23
CA ASP A 91 -7.83 3.72 8.41
C ASP A 91 -8.30 2.75 9.51
N SER A 92 -9.25 3.15 10.36
CA SER A 92 -9.87 2.24 11.33
C SER A 92 -11.30 2.64 11.67
N SER A 93 -12.22 1.68 11.57
CA SER A 93 -13.58 1.86 12.08
C SER A 93 -13.63 2.00 13.60
N LEU A 94 -12.72 1.33 14.32
CA LEU A 94 -12.71 1.35 15.79
C LEU A 94 -12.33 2.73 16.32
N ASP A 95 -11.40 3.41 15.65
CA ASP A 95 -10.95 4.75 16.04
C ASP A 95 -11.99 5.83 15.72
N ARG A 96 -12.90 5.57 14.77
CA ARG A 96 -13.98 6.51 14.41
C ARG A 96 -15.20 6.43 15.33
N GLY A 97 -15.33 5.38 16.13
CA GLY A 97 -16.53 5.06 16.92
C GLY A 97 -17.64 4.44 16.09
#